data_AF-A0A7S0WVB8-F1
#
_entry.id   AF-A0A7S0WVB8-F1
#
_cell.length_a   1.000
_cell.length_b   1.000
_cell.length_c   1.000
_cell.angle_alpha   90.00
_cell.angle_beta   90.00
_cell.angle_gamma   90.00
#
_symmetry.space_group_name_H-M   'P 1'
#
loop_
_entity.id
_entity.type
_entity.pdbx_description
1 polymer ?
#
loop_
_entity_poly.entity_id
_entity_poly.type
_entity_poly.pdbx_seq_one_letter_code
_entity_poly.pdbx_strand_id
1 'polypeptide(L)'
;AALPLLLKEHRAFACHPRCVAVDSHGRRHVLSRYWANWDKPRPESFREDAALVEGLPEREAASVLHDIASAAESGWDFSSRWQTDPMDLKTIRTTRVVPADLNAFVLRLEQNIAEFAAQL
;
A
#
# COMPACT_ATOMS: atom_id res chain seq x y z
N ALA A 1 16.75 22.44 -3.91
CA ALA A 1 17.45 21.13 -3.85
C ALA A 1 16.52 19.98 -3.42
N ALA A 2 15.27 19.92 -3.92
CA ALA A 2 14.31 18.88 -3.55
C ALA A 2 14.28 17.69 -4.54
N LEU A 3 14.69 17.91 -5.79
CA LEU A 3 14.56 16.93 -6.87
C LEU A 3 15.17 15.54 -6.55
N PRO A 4 16.39 15.42 -5.97
CA PRO A 4 16.94 14.10 -5.65
C PRO A 4 16.10 13.32 -4.62
N LEU A 5 15.47 14.01 -3.67
CA LEU A 5 14.60 13.38 -2.67
C LEU A 5 13.28 12.91 -3.29
N LEU A 6 12.68 13.73 -4.14
CA LEU A 6 11.46 13.34 -4.86
C LEU A 6 11.69 12.14 -5.78
N LEU A 7 12.83 12.09 -6.48
CA LEU A 7 13.19 10.93 -7.31
C LEU A 7 13.39 9.66 -6.46
N LYS A 8 13.95 9.79 -5.26
CA LYS A 8 14.11 8.67 -4.32
C LYS A 8 12.76 8.16 -3.83
N GLU A 9 11.86 9.06 -3.44
CA GLU A 9 10.50 8.72 -2.99
C GLU A 9 9.65 8.13 -4.12
N HIS A 10 9.71 8.71 -5.33
CA HIS A 10 9.01 8.19 -6.50
C HIS A 10 9.39 6.75 -6.76
N ARG A 11 10.70 6.42 -6.77
CA ARG A 11 11.14 5.02 -6.89
C ARG A 11 10.61 4.11 -5.79
N ALA A 12 10.42 4.62 -4.58
CA ALA A 12 9.88 3.83 -3.48
C ALA A 12 8.39 3.46 -3.65
N PHE A 13 7.61 4.23 -4.44
CA PHE A 13 6.20 3.92 -4.73
C PHE A 13 5.97 3.39 -6.16
N ALA A 14 6.83 3.77 -7.10
CA ALA A 14 6.74 3.49 -8.53
C ALA A 14 7.58 2.27 -8.98
N CYS A 15 7.99 1.41 -8.04
CA CYS A 15 8.73 0.16 -8.33
C CYS A 15 8.09 -1.06 -7.65
N HIS A 16 8.42 -2.26 -8.15
CA HIS A 16 8.01 -3.52 -7.53
C HIS A 16 8.53 -3.61 -6.08
N PRO A 17 7.75 -4.14 -5.11
CA PRO A 17 6.44 -4.78 -5.24
C PRO A 17 5.21 -3.85 -5.17
N ARG A 18 5.44 -2.55 -5.03
CA ARG A 18 4.38 -1.52 -4.89
C ARG A 18 3.73 -1.16 -6.21
N CYS A 19 4.39 -1.41 -7.34
CA CYS A 19 3.79 -1.29 -8.66
C CYS A 19 3.25 -2.61 -9.18
N VAL A 20 2.03 -2.56 -9.72
CA VAL A 20 1.34 -3.68 -10.34
C VAL A 20 0.84 -3.29 -11.73
N ALA A 21 0.83 -4.27 -12.63
CA ALA A 21 0.20 -4.10 -13.93
C ALA A 21 -1.29 -4.40 -13.84
N VAL A 22 -2.11 -3.54 -14.44
CA VAL A 22 -3.56 -3.68 -14.53
C VAL A 22 -3.95 -3.56 -16.00
N ASP A 23 -4.58 -4.60 -16.54
CA ASP A 23 -5.13 -4.57 -17.89
C ASP A 23 -6.56 -4.02 -17.85
N SER A 24 -6.82 -2.98 -18.64
CA SER A 24 -8.13 -2.35 -18.77
C SER A 24 -8.36 -1.90 -20.21
N HIS A 25 -9.51 -2.26 -20.79
CA HIS A 25 -9.87 -1.92 -22.18
C HIS A 25 -8.78 -2.26 -23.22
N GLY A 26 -8.09 -3.39 -23.06
CA GLY A 26 -7.02 -3.83 -23.97
C GLY A 26 -5.72 -3.03 -23.84
N ARG A 27 -5.58 -2.20 -22.80
CA ARG A 27 -4.35 -1.48 -22.48
C ARG A 27 -3.82 -1.89 -21.12
N ARG A 28 -2.50 -2.01 -21.03
CA ARG A 28 -1.81 -2.32 -19.79
C ARG A 28 -1.39 -1.02 -19.11
N HIS A 29 -1.79 -0.85 -17.87
CA HIS A 29 -1.46 0.27 -17.01
C HIS A 29 -0.55 -0.21 -15.87
N VAL A 30 0.39 0.62 -15.43
CA VAL A 30 1.19 0.36 -14.22
C VAL A 30 0.72 1.33 -13.15
N LEU A 31 0.26 0.80 -12.02
CA LEU A 31 -0.30 1.58 -10.92
C LEU A 31 0.33 1.16 -9.60
N SER A 32 0.38 2.09 -8.65
CA SER A 32 0.91 1.87 -7.31
C SER A 32 -0.18 1.34 -6.37
N ARG A 33 0.24 0.55 -5.38
CA ARG A 33 -0.56 0.09 -4.24
C ARG A 33 0.22 0.24 -2.94
N TYR A 34 -0.50 0.32 -1.83
CA TYR A 34 0.11 0.22 -0.50
C TYR A 34 0.66 -1.19 -0.30
N TRP A 35 1.88 -1.26 0.24
CA TRP A 35 2.62 -2.49 0.47
C TRP A 35 3.68 -2.18 1.52
N ALA A 36 3.28 -2.33 2.78
CA ALA A 36 4.19 -2.27 3.90
C ALA A 36 5.07 -3.51 3.89
N ASN A 37 6.38 -3.36 4.05
CA ASN A 37 7.29 -4.50 4.12
C ASN A 37 7.34 -5.09 5.53
N TRP A 38 6.18 -5.49 6.05
CA TRP A 38 5.97 -6.01 7.40
C TRP A 38 4.87 -7.06 7.40
N ASP A 39 5.04 -8.16 8.12
CA ASP A 39 4.11 -9.31 8.17
C ASP A 39 3.97 -9.89 9.59
N LYS A 40 4.33 -9.08 10.59
CA LYS A 40 4.29 -9.41 12.02
C LYS A 40 3.31 -8.47 12.74
N PRO A 41 2.90 -8.76 13.98
CA PRO A 41 2.17 -7.79 14.78
C PRO A 41 2.94 -6.48 14.85
N ARG A 42 2.27 -5.36 14.59
CA ARG A 42 2.90 -4.05 14.62
C ARG A 42 3.32 -3.70 16.05
N PRO A 43 4.51 -3.14 16.28
CA PRO A 43 4.99 -2.87 17.63
C PRO A 43 4.08 -1.92 18.42
N GLU A 44 3.45 -0.96 17.74
CA GLU A 44 2.52 0.02 18.33
C GLU A 44 1.10 -0.54 18.59
N SER A 45 0.76 -1.71 18.04
CA SER A 45 -0.56 -2.36 18.18
C SER A 45 -0.43 -3.88 18.35
N PHE A 46 0.62 -4.30 19.06
CA PHE A 46 1.04 -5.70 19.09
C PHE A 46 -0.05 -6.62 19.63
N ARG A 47 -0.73 -6.21 20.70
CA ARG A 47 -1.73 -7.03 21.40
C ARG A 47 -2.94 -7.28 20.51
N GLU A 48 -3.41 -6.23 19.84
CA GLU A 48 -4.56 -6.24 18.94
C GLU A 48 -4.28 -7.09 17.71
N ASP A 49 -3.13 -6.86 17.07
CA ASP A 49 -2.71 -7.59 15.87
C ASP A 49 -2.47 -9.09 16.19
N ALA A 50 -1.87 -9.41 17.34
CA ALA A 50 -1.64 -10.79 17.76
C ALA A 50 -2.96 -11.52 18.08
N ALA A 51 -3.90 -10.85 18.76
CA ALA A 51 -5.22 -11.41 19.05
C ALA A 51 -6.06 -11.60 17.77
N LEU A 52 -5.93 -10.71 16.79
CA LEU A 52 -6.66 -10.79 15.51
C LEU A 52 -6.34 -12.09 14.77
N VAL A 53 -5.07 -12.49 14.74
CA VAL A 53 -4.59 -13.67 14.01
C VAL A 53 -4.46 -14.92 14.88
N GLU A 54 -4.88 -14.86 16.14
CA GLU A 54 -4.88 -16.01 17.04
C GLU A 54 -5.70 -17.17 16.44
N GLY A 55 -5.10 -18.36 16.43
CA GLY A 55 -5.71 -19.57 15.87
C GLY A 55 -5.66 -19.69 14.35
N LEU A 56 -5.16 -18.69 13.62
CA LEU A 56 -4.94 -18.81 12.17
C LEU A 56 -3.66 -19.62 11.87
N PRO A 57 -3.61 -20.35 10.74
CA PRO A 57 -2.37 -20.91 10.22
C PRO A 57 -1.33 -19.80 10.01
N GLU A 58 -0.06 -20.09 10.29
CA GLU A 58 1.05 -19.11 10.22
C GLU A 58 1.07 -18.31 8.90
N ARG A 59 0.87 -18.97 7.77
CA ARG A 59 0.85 -18.33 6.46
C ARG A 59 -0.33 -17.36 6.28
N GLU A 60 -1.51 -17.71 6.79
CA GLU A 60 -2.68 -16.82 6.75
C GLU A 60 -2.50 -15.65 7.71
N ALA A 61 -2.01 -15.92 8.93
CA ALA A 61 -1.68 -14.89 9.91
C ALA A 61 -0.71 -13.86 9.32
N ALA A 62 0.39 -14.30 8.69
CA ALA A 62 1.36 -13.42 8.04
C ALA A 62 0.73 -12.60 6.90
N SER A 63 -0.16 -13.19 6.09
CA SER A 63 -0.88 -12.45 5.03
C SER A 63 -1.80 -11.38 5.61
N VAL A 64 -2.56 -11.70 6.66
CA VAL A 64 -3.45 -10.75 7.32
C VAL A 64 -2.63 -9.60 7.92
N LEU A 65 -1.56 -9.92 8.65
CA LEU A 65 -0.67 -8.92 9.27
C LEU A 65 -0.01 -8.01 8.22
N HIS A 66 0.33 -8.54 7.05
CA HIS A 66 0.84 -7.77 5.94
C HIS A 66 -0.17 -6.76 5.38
N ASP A 67 -1.43 -7.19 5.23
CA ASP A 67 -2.52 -6.33 4.81
C ASP A 67 -2.91 -5.30 5.89
N ILE A 68 -2.79 -5.65 7.17
CA ILE A 68 -2.95 -4.75 8.33
C ILE A 68 -1.88 -3.64 8.31
N ALA A 69 -0.60 -4.01 8.18
CA ALA A 69 0.49 -3.03 8.11
C ALA A 69 0.36 -2.12 6.87
N SER A 70 -0.08 -2.68 5.74
CA SER A 70 -0.33 -1.91 4.53
C SER A 70 -1.54 -0.98 4.66
N ALA A 71 -2.55 -1.34 5.46
CA ALA A 71 -3.67 -0.45 5.78
C ALA A 71 -3.20 0.74 6.63
N ALA A 72 -2.31 0.50 7.60
CA ALA A 72 -1.67 1.56 8.37
C ALA A 72 -0.83 2.50 7.48
N GLU A 73 -0.07 1.96 6.51
CA GLU A 73 0.66 2.76 5.51
C GLU A 73 -0.28 3.66 4.68
N SER A 74 -1.51 3.21 4.44
CA SER A 74 -2.51 4.01 3.72
C SER A 74 -3.06 5.20 4.50
N GLY A 75 -2.89 5.21 5.83
CA GLY A 75 -3.54 6.16 6.73
C GLY A 75 -5.04 5.90 6.96
N TRP A 76 -5.56 4.75 6.53
CA TRP A 76 -6.96 4.33 6.68
C TRP A 76 -7.05 2.99 7.43
N ASP A 77 -6.51 2.93 8.66
CA ASP A 77 -6.57 1.79 9.58
C ASP A 77 -7.74 1.91 10.59
N PHE A 78 -8.81 1.12 10.52
CA PHE A 78 -9.24 0.28 9.40
C PHE A 78 -10.54 0.82 8.80
N SER A 79 -10.81 0.42 7.56
CA SER A 79 -12.00 0.85 6.80
C SER A 79 -12.49 -0.30 5.95
N SER A 80 -13.82 -0.49 5.88
CA SER A 80 -14.53 -1.49 5.04
C SER A 80 -14.06 -1.54 3.58
N ARG A 81 -13.45 -0.45 3.10
CA ARG A 81 -12.75 -0.32 1.81
C ARG A 81 -11.73 -1.44 1.56
N TRP A 82 -11.10 -1.96 2.62
CA TRP A 82 -9.98 -2.91 2.51
C TRP A 82 -10.39 -4.37 2.72
N GLN A 83 -11.61 -4.65 3.17
CA GLN A 83 -12.09 -5.99 3.50
C GLN A 83 -12.95 -6.58 2.39
N THR A 84 -13.07 -7.90 2.39
CA THR A 84 -14.07 -8.59 1.55
C THR A 84 -15.40 -8.72 2.30
N ASP A 85 -15.34 -9.01 3.60
CA ASP A 85 -16.45 -8.89 4.53
C ASP A 85 -16.23 -7.64 5.41
N PRO A 86 -17.06 -6.59 5.31
CA PRO A 86 -16.88 -5.36 6.06
C PRO A 86 -17.01 -5.53 7.59
N MET A 87 -17.55 -6.67 8.06
CA MET A 87 -17.70 -6.98 9.49
C MET A 87 -16.57 -7.86 10.04
N ASP A 88 -15.70 -8.41 9.19
CA ASP A 88 -14.59 -9.25 9.60
C ASP A 88 -13.24 -8.70 9.09
N LEU A 89 -12.47 -8.13 10.02
CA LEU A 89 -11.15 -7.57 9.76
C LEU A 89 -10.14 -8.63 9.27
N LYS A 90 -10.34 -9.92 9.54
CA LYS A 90 -9.47 -10.99 9.03
C LYS A 90 -9.56 -11.13 7.50
N THR A 91 -10.61 -10.59 6.89
CA THR A 91 -10.78 -10.58 5.42
C THR A 91 -10.13 -9.37 4.73
N ILE A 92 -9.32 -8.60 5.47
CA ILE A 92 -8.54 -7.48 4.94
C ILE A 92 -7.59 -7.95 3.83
N ARG A 93 -7.48 -7.11 2.79
CA ARG A 93 -6.73 -7.41 1.56
C ARG A 93 -6.14 -6.16 0.93
N THR A 94 -5.66 -5.22 1.75
CA THR A 94 -5.16 -3.89 1.34
C THR A 94 -4.19 -3.96 0.16
N THR A 95 -3.25 -4.91 0.19
CA THR A 95 -2.25 -5.10 -0.87
C THR A 95 -2.81 -5.62 -2.19
N ARG A 96 -4.08 -6.05 -2.21
CA ARG A 96 -4.78 -6.50 -3.43
C ARG A 96 -5.68 -5.41 -4.02
N VAL A 97 -5.70 -4.22 -3.42
CA VAL A 97 -6.47 -3.08 -3.90
C VAL A 97 -5.52 -2.06 -4.53
N VAL A 98 -5.87 -1.55 -5.71
CA VAL A 98 -5.20 -0.41 -6.34
C VAL A 98 -5.93 0.86 -5.90
N PRO A 99 -5.36 1.68 -5.02
CA PRO A 99 -6.10 2.75 -4.37
C PRO A 99 -5.97 4.07 -5.14
N ALA A 100 -7.09 4.74 -5.40
CA ALA A 100 -7.16 5.92 -6.28
C ALA A 100 -6.40 7.14 -5.72
N ASP A 101 -6.46 7.33 -4.41
CA ASP A 101 -5.72 8.35 -3.65
C ASP A 101 -4.20 8.23 -3.82
N LEU A 102 -3.62 7.05 -3.58
CA LEU A 102 -2.18 6.84 -3.76
C LEU A 102 -1.73 7.19 -5.18
N ASN A 103 -2.48 6.74 -6.20
CA ASN A 103 -2.13 7.00 -7.59
C ASN A 103 -2.28 8.47 -7.97
N ALA A 104 -3.22 9.21 -7.35
CA ALA A 104 -3.29 10.65 -7.49
C ALA A 104 -2.08 11.36 -6.86
N PHE A 105 -1.60 10.89 -5.70
CA PHE A 105 -0.39 11.42 -5.05
C PHE A 105 0.87 11.12 -5.86
N VAL A 106 1.02 9.90 -6.39
CA VAL A 106 2.15 9.54 -7.27
C VAL A 106 2.15 10.38 -8.55
N LEU A 107 0.98 10.60 -9.18
CA LEU A 107 0.88 11.48 -10.35
C LEU A 107 1.32 12.91 -10.02
N ARG A 108 0.89 13.46 -8.87
CA ARG A 108 1.32 14.79 -8.42
C ARG A 108 2.84 14.83 -8.18
N LEU A 109 3.40 13.78 -7.59
CA LEU A 109 4.85 13.66 -7.38
C LEU A 109 5.61 13.69 -8.72
N GLU A 110 5.13 12.97 -9.73
CA GLU A 110 5.71 12.95 -11.08
C GLU A 110 5.66 14.33 -11.76
N GLN A 111 4.53 15.04 -11.63
CA GLN A 111 4.39 16.41 -12.14
C GLN A 111 5.40 17.36 -11.47
N ASN A 112 5.51 17.31 -10.15
CA ASN A 112 6.47 18.13 -9.41
C ASN A 112 7.93 17.82 -9.80
N ILE A 113 8.26 16.55 -10.02
CA ILE A 113 9.59 16.12 -10.52
C ILE A 113 9.86 16.74 -11.89
N ALA A 114 8.89 16.68 -12.81
CA ALA A 114 9.03 17.26 -14.15
C ALA A 114 9.23 18.77 -14.10
N GLU A 115 8.43 19.47 -13.29
CA GLU A 115 8.53 20.93 -13.09
C GLU A 115 9.89 21.34 -12.52
N PHE A 116 10.39 20.65 -11.50
CA PHE A 116 11.69 20.97 -10.91
C PHE A 116 12.87 20.59 -11.81
N ALA A 117 12.74 19.50 -12.59
CA ALA A 117 13.77 19.12 -13.55
C ALA A 117 13.89 20.13 -14.70
N ALA A 118 12.78 20.74 -15.14
CA ALA A 118 12.77 21.74 -16.20
C ALA A 118 13.40 23.10 -15.79
N GLN A 119 13.61 23.32 -14.49
CA GLN A 119 14.23 24.54 -13.95
C GLN A 119 15.74 24.39 -13.69
N LEU A 120 16.31 23.21 -13.95
CA LEU A 120 17.74 22.93 -13.87
C LEU A 120 18.41 23.05 -15.23
#